data_AF-W1XY56-F1
#
_entry.id   AF-W1XY56-F1
#
_cell.length_a   1.000
_cell.length_b   1.000
_cell.length_c   1.000
_cell.angle_alpha   90.00
_cell.angle_beta   90.00
_cell.angle_gamma   90.00
#
_symmetry.space_group_name_H-M   'P 1'
#
loop_
_entity.id
_entity.type
_entity.pdbx_description
1 polymer ?
#
loop_
_entity_poly.entity_id
_entity_poly.type
_entity_poly.pdbx_seq_one_letter_code
_entity_poly.pdbx_strand_id
1 'polypeptide(L)' 'LSRTSVWKAIQRLQQEGLEIDSIKNRGYKLLHGDLILPQEIEANSPISVQFKPITRSTQSDAKEAMEAGAKGDT' A
#
# COMPACT_ATOMS: atom_id res chain seq x y z
N LEU A 1 21.55 11.06 -0.46
CA LEU A 1 21.10 9.84 0.25
C LEU A 1 22.28 9.19 0.96
N SER A 2 22.12 8.79 2.22
CA SER A 2 23.15 8.10 3.02
C SER A 2 22.86 6.61 3.18
N ARG A 3 23.88 5.80 3.50
CA ARG A 3 23.70 4.36 3.79
C ARG A 3 22.72 4.13 4.93
N THR A 4 22.77 4.95 5.98
CA THR A 4 21.85 4.85 7.11
C THR A 4 20.42 5.21 6.71
N SER A 5 20.21 6.21 5.84
CA SER A 5 18.87 6.50 5.31
C SER A 5 18.31 5.39 4.42
N VAL A 6 19.15 4.72 3.62
CA VAL A 6 18.73 3.55 2.82
C VAL A 6 18.37 2.39 3.75
N TRP A 7 19.19 2.11 4.77
CA TRP A 7 18.90 1.07 5.74
C TRP A 7 17.56 1.30 6.48
N LYS A 8 17.28 2.54 6.92
CA LYS A 8 15.99 2.88 7.53
C LYS A 8 14.82 2.67 6.58
N ALA A 9 14.97 2.99 5.30
CA ALA A 9 13.95 2.74 4.29
C ALA A 9 13.71 1.23 4.09
N ILE A 10 14.77 0.42 4.03
CA ILE A 10 14.65 -1.05 3.94
C ILE A 10 13.92 -1.62 5.17
N GLN A 11 14.25 -1.16 6.38
CA GLN A 11 13.55 -1.59 7.59
C GLN A 11 12.06 -1.25 7.56
N ARG A 12 11.70 -0.07 7.08
CA ARG A 12 10.30 0.32 6.91
C ARG A 12 9.59 -0.60 5.92
N LEU A 13 10.21 -0.88 4.76
CA LEU A 13 9.64 -1.79 3.76
C LEU A 13 9.42 -3.20 4.33
N GLN A 14 10.34 -3.67 5.19
CA GLN A 14 10.15 -4.94 5.90
C GLN A 14 8.95 -4.92 6.85
N GLN A 15 8.74 -3.81 7.57
CA GLN A 15 7.56 -3.64 8.44
C GLN A 15 6.25 -3.58 7.66
N GLU A 16 6.29 -3.08 6.42
CA GLU A 16 5.14 -3.02 5.52
C GLU A 16 4.83 -4.37 4.85
N GLY A 17 5.64 -5.41 5.10
CA GLY A 17 5.37 -6.80 4.70
C GLY A 17 6.31 -7.36 3.64
N LEU A 18 7.35 -6.63 3.22
CA LEU A 18 8.34 -7.13 2.26
C LEU A 18 9.42 -7.97 2.94
N GLU A 19 9.68 -9.15 2.41
CA GLU A 19 10.80 -9.98 2.87
C GLU A 19 12.07 -9.58 2.12
N ILE A 20 13.01 -8.93 2.83
CA ILE A 20 14.25 -8.41 2.24
C ILE A 20 15.47 -8.93 3.01
N ASP A 21 16.38 -9.58 2.29
CA ASP A 21 17.65 -10.04 2.83
C ASP A 21 18.73 -8.97 2.78
N SER A 22 19.62 -8.96 3.77
CA SER A 22 20.84 -8.15 3.80
C SER A 22 22.06 -9.03 3.57
N ILE A 23 22.74 -8.82 2.43
CA ILE A 23 23.92 -9.58 2.03
C ILE A 23 25.16 -8.72 2.31
N LYS A 24 26.01 -9.20 3.22
CA LYS A 24 27.26 -8.53 3.61
C LYS A 24 28.09 -8.17 2.37
N ASN A 25 28.52 -6.91 2.29
CA ASN A 25 29.30 -6.34 1.19
C ASN A 25 28.64 -6.40 -0.21
N ARG A 26 27.32 -6.68 -0.31
CA ARG A 26 26.59 -6.64 -1.59
C ARG A 26 25.37 -5.73 -1.57
N GLY A 27 24.63 -5.66 -0.46
CA GLY A 27 23.42 -4.84 -0.36
C GLY A 27 22.20 -5.66 0.02
N TYR A 28 21.05 -5.34 -0.58
CA TYR A 28 19.75 -5.91 -0.20
C TYR A 28 19.13 -6.70 -1.35
N LYS A 29 18.39 -7.77 -1.03
CA LYS A 29 17.68 -8.60 -2.00
C LYS A 29 16.23 -8.78 -1.58
N LEU A 30 15.28 -8.37 -2.41
CA LEU A 30 13.87 -8.69 -2.22
C LEU A 30 13.67 -10.19 -2.48
N LEU A 31 13.05 -10.88 -1.54
CA LEU A 31 12.73 -12.30 -1.63
C LEU A 31 11.25 -12.50 -1.97
N HIS A 32 10.36 -11.86 -1.22
CA HIS A 32 8.91 -12.01 -1.35
C HIS A 32 8.16 -10.79 -0.78
N GLY A 33 6.84 -10.77 -0.98
CA GLY A 33 5.92 -9.77 -0.46
C GLY A 33 5.43 -8.81 -1.53
N ASP A 34 4.20 -8.37 -1.35
CA ASP A 34 3.56 -7.33 -2.15
C ASP A 34 3.29 -6.11 -1.28
N LEU A 35 3.38 -4.92 -1.87
CA LEU A 35 3.03 -3.67 -1.22
C LEU A 35 1.87 -3.03 -1.99
N ILE A 36 0.78 -2.77 -1.29
CA ILE A 36 -0.35 -2.02 -1.87
C ILE A 36 0.01 -0.54 -1.81
N LEU A 37 0.05 0.11 -2.97
CA LEU A 37 0.33 1.55 -3.13
C LEU A 37 -0.95 2.24 -3.61
N PRO A 38 -1.82 2.71 -2.70
CA PRO A 38 -3.14 3.27 -3.07
C PRO A 38 -3.05 4.42 -4.06
N GLN A 39 -2.03 5.27 -3.93
CA GLN A 39 -1.81 6.43 -4.77
C GLN A 39 -1.50 6.03 -6.22
N GLU A 40 -0.66 5.01 -6.41
CA GLU A 40 -0.36 4.48 -7.74
C GLU A 40 -1.58 3.80 -8.35
N ILE A 41 -2.35 3.06 -7.55
CA ILE A 41 -3.59 2.42 -8.02
C ILE A 41 -4.59 3.51 -8.44
N GLU A 42 -4.78 4.56 -7.64
CA GLU A 42 -5.68 5.67 -7.96
C GLU A 42 -5.25 6.42 -9.22
N ALA A 43 -3.95 6.71 -9.37
CA ALA A 43 -3.42 7.38 -10.56
C ALA A 43 -3.63 6.58 -11.85
N ASN A 44 -3.72 5.25 -11.76
CA ASN A 44 -3.90 4.35 -12.89
C ASN A 44 -5.33 3.79 -13.01
N SER A 45 -6.28 4.30 -12.21
CA SER A 45 -7.65 3.82 -12.13
C SER A 45 -8.64 4.89 -12.61
N PRO A 46 -9.71 4.52 -13.33
CA PRO A 46 -10.78 5.46 -13.68
C PRO A 46 -11.72 5.78 -12.52
N ILE A 47 -11.53 5.16 -11.35
CA ILE A 47 -12.33 5.35 -10.15
C ILE A 47 -11.45 5.78 -8.98
N SER A 48 -12.02 6.54 -8.03
CA SER A 48 -11.32 6.86 -6.78
C SER A 48 -11.11 5.60 -5.94
N VAL A 49 -9.95 5.53 -5.30
CA VAL A 49 -9.50 4.34 -4.58
C VAL A 49 -9.46 4.64 -3.09
N GLN A 50 -10.26 3.90 -2.31
CA GLN A 50 -10.20 3.93 -0.86
C GLN A 50 -9.44 2.71 -0.35
N PHE A 51 -8.30 2.94 0.30
CA PHE A 51 -7.54 1.88 0.94
C PHE A 51 -7.82 1.84 2.44
N LYS A 52 -8.37 0.72 2.90
CA LYS A 52 -8.57 0.41 4.32
C LYS A 52 -7.66 -0.76 4.70
N PRO A 53 -6.59 -0.55 5.51
CA PRO A 53 -5.68 -1.62 5.91
C PRO A 53 -6.37 -2.78 6.64
N ILE A 54 -7.48 -2.49 7.32
CA ILE A 54 -8.31 -3.46 8.01
C ILE A 54 -9.76 -3.13 7.68
N THR A 55 -10.50 -4.12 7.21
CA THR A 55 -11.95 -4.01 6.99
C THR A 55 -12.62 -5.35 7.25
N ARG A 56 -13.92 -5.31 7.58
CA ARG A 56 -14.76 -6.50 7.69
C ARG A 56 -15.09 -7.10 6.32
N SER A 57 -15.30 -6.26 5.30
CA SER A 57 -15.65 -6.68 3.94
C SER A 57 -15.51 -5.50 2.98
N THR A 58 -14.69 -5.68 1.94
CA THR A 58 -14.52 -4.67 0.87
C THR A 58 -15.81 -4.42 0.09
N GLN A 59 -16.66 -5.45 -0.07
CA GLN A 59 -17.95 -5.30 -0.74
C GLN A 59 -18.94 -4.48 0.09
N SER A 60 -18.94 -4.66 1.41
CA SER A 60 -19.77 -3.85 2.30
C SER A 60 -19.31 -2.40 2.31
N ASP A 61 -18.00 -2.16 2.36
CA ASP A 61 -17.42 -0.82 2.26
C ASP A 61 -17.83 -0.12 0.96
N ALA A 62 -17.76 -0.83 -0.17
CA ALA A 62 -18.15 -0.29 -1.47
C ALA A 62 -19.65 0.06 -1.50
N LYS A 63 -20.51 -0.80 -0.95
CA LYS A 63 -21.94 -0.54 -0.84
C LYS A 63 -22.24 0.70 0.02
N GLU A 64 -21.62 0.79 1.19
CA GLU A 64 -21.77 1.95 2.08
C GLU A 64 -21.27 3.24 1.42
N ALA A 65 -20.15 3.18 0.68
CA ALA A 65 -19.64 4.33 -0.05
C ALA A 65 -20.59 4.78 -1.18
N MET A 66 -21.23 3.83 -1.89
CA MET A 66 -22.26 4.14 -2.87
C MET A 66 -23.48 4.81 -2.23
N GLU A 67 -23.95 4.30 -1.10
CA GLU A 67 -25.09 4.86 -0.35
C GLU A 67 -24.77 6.25 0.23
N ALA A 68 -23.54 6.45 0.72
CA ALA A 68 -23.07 7.74 1.22
C ALA A 68 -22.86 8.78 0.10
N GLY A 69 -22.47 8.33 -1.10
CA GLY A 69 -22.35 9.14 -2.31
C GLY A 69 -23.68 9.46 -2.98
N ALA A 70 -24.77 8.76 -2.65
CA ALA A 70 -26.13 9.00 -3.15
C ALA A 70 -26.84 10.20 -2.48
N LYS A 71 -26.09 11.24 -2.10
CA LYS A 71 -26.61 12.57 -1.75
C LYS A 71 -26.11 13.57 -2.78
N GLY A 72 -26.77 13.64 -3.94
CA GLY A 72 -26.36 14.61 -4.94
C GLY A 72 -27.11 14.66 -6.26
N ASP A 73 -28.20 13.91 -6.46
CA ASP A 73 -29.09 14.13 -7.61
C ASP A 73 -30.52 14.36 -7.11
N THR A 74 -30.77 15.60 -6.66
CA THR A 74 -32.10 16.22 -6.58
C THR A 74 -32.26 17.22 -7.69
#